data_AF-A0A934EGV7-F1
#
_entry.id   AF-A0A934EGV7-F1
#
_cell.length_a   1.000
_cell.length_b   1.000
_cell.length_c   1.000
_cell.angle_alpha   90.00
_cell.angle_beta   90.00
_cell.angle_gamma   90.00
#
_symmetry.space_group_name_H-M   'P 1'
#
loop_
_entity.id
_entity.type
_entity.pdbx_description
1 polymer ?
#
loop_
_entity_poly.entity_id
_entity_poly.type
_entity_poly.pdbx_seq_one_letter_code
_entity_poly.pdbx_strand_id
1 'polypeptide(L)'
;MTIRNKLTLNVVIVLLIVGAVAATSIIGMGFIKSKLSYLTERSTPYQMKTMELQRAIQSSAVDLIRVSTSGNNDEYRAHRTEAEKSLSDVMTSQQALDKISGGGTSGVYDELSKIASELFETTAERLSAEDSASSANKTITQKLKDTANKLRDLNSKIKAMQNNRSATFTTSFEGTKLISTELRDIESLKVVVKDVQVAFLELQKAKDRKAVIIARGKANSTISQALLNEHLRKDKTLNNDIKLIEGKLEEAAKHHLSLLSQPDDVTKNRSEDLNKEINETLTNSLLHIEQETLTHREKYGLETRKQGNAFE
;
A
#
# COMPACT_ATOMS: atom_id res chain seq x y z
N MET A 1 -12.71 25.55 137.90
CA MET A 1 -11.57 25.07 137.09
C MET A 1 -10.44 26.07 137.18
N THR A 2 -9.28 25.65 137.67
CA THR A 2 -8.07 26.49 137.77
C THR A 2 -7.61 26.90 136.37
N ILE A 3 -7.13 28.13 136.21
CA ILE A 3 -6.71 28.74 134.93
C ILE A 3 -5.69 27.86 134.17
N ARG A 4 -4.88 27.07 134.88
CA ARG A 4 -3.93 26.12 134.30
C ARG A 4 -4.58 25.03 133.44
N ASN A 5 -5.77 24.52 133.80
CA ASN A 5 -6.43 23.46 133.02
C ASN A 5 -7.08 23.97 131.73
N LYS A 6 -7.53 25.24 131.69
CA LYS A 6 -8.05 25.84 130.45
C LYS A 6 -6.92 26.10 129.45
N LEU A 7 -5.73 26.45 129.93
CA LEU A 7 -4.57 26.70 129.07
C LEU A 7 -4.04 25.40 128.44
N THR A 8 -3.93 24.31 129.20
CA THR A 8 -3.50 23.00 128.66
C THR A 8 -4.53 22.42 127.68
N LEU A 9 -5.83 22.57 127.93
CA LEU A 9 -6.87 22.11 127.00
C LEU A 9 -6.80 22.84 125.64
N ASN A 10 -6.64 24.17 125.65
CA ASN A 10 -6.52 24.94 124.41
C ASN A 10 -5.27 24.55 123.61
N VAL A 11 -4.14 24.31 124.28
CA VAL A 11 -2.90 23.86 123.61
C VAL A 11 -3.09 22.48 122.96
N VAL A 12 -3.75 21.54 123.63
CA VAL A 12 -4.02 20.20 123.08
C VAL A 12 -4.97 20.27 121.87
N ILE A 13 -6.01 21.10 121.93
CA ILE A 13 -6.95 21.28 120.81
C ILE A 13 -6.22 21.89 119.59
N VAL A 14 -5.38 22.91 119.79
CA VAL A 14 -4.60 23.50 118.69
C VAL A 14 -3.64 22.47 118.09
N LEU A 15 -2.97 21.66 118.92
CA LEU A 15 -2.10 20.57 118.45
C LEU A 15 -2.86 19.52 117.62
N LEU A 16 -4.08 19.15 118.02
CA LEU A 16 -4.93 18.24 117.27
C LEU A 16 -5.38 18.81 115.92
N ILE A 17 -5.74 20.10 115.88
CA ILE A 17 -6.11 20.78 114.64
C ILE A 17 -4.91 20.85 113.68
N VAL A 18 -3.73 21.22 114.18
CA VAL A 18 -2.50 21.26 113.38
C VAL A 18 -2.13 19.85 112.88
N GLY A 19 -2.27 18.83 113.73
CA GLY A 19 -2.05 17.43 113.34
C GLY A 19 -3.01 16.94 112.26
N ALA A 20 -4.31 17.28 112.37
CA ALA A 20 -5.31 16.92 111.37
C ALA A 20 -5.07 17.61 110.02
N VAL A 21 -4.69 18.90 110.02
CA VAL A 21 -4.34 19.65 108.80
C VAL A 21 -3.08 19.09 108.15
N ALA A 22 -2.07 18.70 108.94
CA ALA A 22 -0.86 18.07 108.40
C ALA A 22 -1.17 16.70 107.76
N ALA A 23 -2.00 15.88 108.40
CA ALA A 23 -2.38 14.57 107.88
C ALA A 23 -3.21 14.67 106.58
N THR A 24 -4.19 15.57 106.51
CA THR A 24 -4.98 15.78 105.28
C THR A 24 -4.14 16.35 104.15
N SER A 25 -3.16 17.21 104.44
CA SER A 25 -2.23 17.75 103.43
C SER A 25 -1.32 16.67 102.83
N ILE A 26 -0.81 15.74 103.66
CA ILE A 26 0.01 14.60 103.20
C ILE A 26 -0.81 13.64 102.31
N ILE A 27 -2.03 13.30 102.72
CA ILE A 27 -2.91 12.41 101.94
C ILE A 27 -3.35 13.08 100.64
N GLY A 28 -3.67 14.38 100.67
CA GLY A 28 -4.01 15.17 99.49
C GLY A 28 -2.87 15.23 98.47
N MET A 29 -1.62 15.46 98.93
CA MET A 29 -0.43 15.40 98.07
C MET A 29 -0.19 14.01 97.49
N GLY A 30 -0.42 12.94 98.27
CA GLY A 30 -0.32 11.56 97.78
C GLY A 30 -1.29 11.26 96.63
N PHE A 31 -2.53 11.74 96.75
CA PHE A 31 -3.57 11.55 95.72
C PHE A 31 -3.28 12.36 94.45
N ILE A 32 -2.79 13.59 94.59
CA ILE A 32 -2.37 14.43 93.46
C ILE A 32 -1.15 13.83 92.77
N LYS A 33 -0.14 13.37 93.53
CA LYS A 33 1.07 12.71 92.97
C LYS A 33 0.73 11.42 92.24
N SER A 34 -0.21 10.63 92.77
CA SER A 34 -0.74 9.43 92.12
C SER A 34 -1.42 9.75 90.77
N LYS A 35 -2.27 10.77 90.72
CA LYS A 35 -2.93 11.19 89.47
C LYS A 35 -1.99 11.85 88.47
N LEU A 36 -1.03 12.66 88.94
CA LEU A 36 -0.01 13.28 88.09
C LEU A 36 0.97 12.25 87.53
N SER A 37 1.37 11.24 88.33
CA SER A 37 2.17 10.11 87.83
C SER A 37 1.37 9.34 86.79
N TYR A 38 0.12 8.99 87.07
CA TYR A 38 -0.74 8.26 86.13
C TYR A 38 -1.01 9.03 84.82
N LEU A 39 -1.22 10.34 84.90
CA LEU A 39 -1.38 11.20 83.72
C LEU A 39 -0.07 11.29 82.94
N THR A 40 1.06 11.57 83.60
CA THR A 40 2.37 11.69 82.94
C THR A 40 2.84 10.37 82.30
N GLU A 41 2.58 9.25 82.96
CA GLU A 41 2.98 7.90 82.57
C GLU A 41 2.11 7.32 81.43
N ARG A 42 0.87 7.79 81.27
CA ARG A 42 -0.04 7.35 80.19
C ARG A 42 -0.19 8.35 79.04
N SER A 43 -0.20 9.66 79.29
CA SER A 43 -0.49 10.67 78.25
C SER A 43 0.72 11.01 77.36
N THR A 44 1.93 11.03 77.92
CA THR A 44 3.16 11.39 77.18
C THR A 44 3.55 10.32 76.15
N PRO A 45 3.55 9.01 76.49
CA PRO A 45 3.83 7.96 75.50
C PRO A 45 2.76 7.87 74.40
N TYR A 46 1.49 8.08 74.77
CA TYR A 46 0.37 8.07 73.83
C TYR A 46 0.46 9.22 72.80
N GLN A 47 0.77 10.44 73.25
CA GLN A 47 0.96 11.59 72.34
C GLN A 47 2.15 11.40 71.39
N MET A 48 3.27 10.87 71.89
CA MET A 48 4.43 10.56 71.07
C MET A 48 4.12 9.52 69.99
N LYS A 49 3.44 8.42 70.36
CA LYS A 49 3.05 7.37 69.41
C LYS A 49 2.00 7.82 68.40
N THR A 50 1.12 8.73 68.80
CA THR A 50 0.17 9.37 67.87
C THR A 50 0.89 10.21 66.81
N MET A 51 1.91 10.98 67.21
CA MET A 51 2.72 11.77 66.27
C MET A 51 3.55 10.88 65.34
N GLU A 52 4.09 9.77 65.84
CA GLU A 52 4.77 8.76 65.00
C GLU A 52 3.82 8.15 63.96
N LEU A 53 2.60 7.76 64.36
CA LEU A 53 1.58 7.25 63.45
C LEU A 53 1.22 8.28 62.36
N GLN A 54 1.02 9.55 62.74
CA GLN A 54 0.74 10.62 61.78
C GLN A 54 1.88 10.81 60.76
N ARG A 55 3.14 10.76 61.20
CA ARG A 55 4.31 10.83 60.31
C ARG A 55 4.37 9.63 59.38
N ALA A 56 4.12 8.42 59.90
CA ALA A 56 4.08 7.20 59.08
C ALA A 56 3.00 7.27 58.00
N ILE A 57 1.80 7.76 58.35
CA ILE A 57 0.69 7.96 57.39
C ILE A 57 1.08 8.96 56.32
N GLN A 58 1.69 10.09 56.68
CA GLN A 58 2.15 11.09 55.72
C GLN A 58 3.23 10.54 54.79
N SER A 59 4.19 9.78 55.33
CA SER A 59 5.22 9.12 54.51
C SER A 59 4.59 8.13 53.54
N SER A 60 3.69 7.28 54.03
CA SER A 60 2.97 6.33 53.18
C SER A 60 2.13 7.01 52.11
N ALA A 61 1.48 8.14 52.41
CA ALA A 61 0.73 8.90 51.42
C ALA A 61 1.63 9.46 50.31
N VAL A 62 2.82 9.96 50.65
CA VAL A 62 3.79 10.44 49.66
C VAL A 62 4.25 9.30 48.75
N ASP A 63 4.55 8.13 49.31
CA ASP A 63 4.99 6.98 48.50
C ASP A 63 3.86 6.41 47.64
N LEU A 64 2.61 6.41 48.12
CA LEU A 64 1.44 6.05 47.31
C LEU A 64 1.19 7.04 46.17
N ILE A 65 1.40 8.34 46.40
CA ILE A 65 1.36 9.34 45.33
C ILE A 65 2.43 9.03 44.28
N ARG A 66 3.67 8.70 44.69
CA ARG A 66 4.74 8.32 43.76
C ARG A 66 4.38 7.11 42.91
N VAL A 67 3.73 6.11 43.51
CA VAL A 67 3.20 4.96 42.75
C VAL A 67 2.20 5.43 41.70
N SER A 68 1.22 6.25 42.07
CA SER A 68 0.21 6.77 41.13
C SER A 68 0.82 7.57 39.96
N THR A 69 1.95 8.24 40.18
CA THR A 69 2.65 9.04 39.17
C THR A 69 3.71 8.28 38.37
N SER A 70 3.89 6.98 38.60
CA SER A 70 4.91 6.17 37.91
C SER A 70 4.71 6.17 36.39
N GLY A 71 5.74 6.49 35.61
CA GLY A 71 5.65 6.61 34.16
C GLY A 71 5.96 5.32 33.40
N ASN A 72 6.50 4.31 34.07
CA ASN A 72 6.82 3.01 33.47
C ASN A 72 6.78 1.90 34.53
N ASN A 73 6.83 0.65 34.06
CA ASN A 73 6.75 -0.54 34.93
C ASN A 73 7.92 -0.65 35.91
N ASP A 74 9.11 -0.14 35.57
CA ASP A 74 10.29 -0.21 36.43
C ASP A 74 10.16 0.77 37.60
N GLU A 75 9.75 2.02 37.33
CA GLU A 75 9.40 3.02 38.35
C GLU A 75 8.27 2.55 39.24
N TYR A 76 7.20 1.98 38.66
CA TYR A 76 6.08 1.44 39.40
C TYR A 76 6.50 0.38 40.41
N ARG A 77 7.36 -0.57 40.00
CA ARG A 77 7.86 -1.63 40.88
C ARG A 77 8.70 -1.07 42.03
N ALA A 78 9.57 -0.10 41.74
CA ALA A 78 10.40 0.54 42.74
C ALA A 78 9.54 1.30 43.77
N HIS A 79 8.64 2.17 43.31
CA HIS A 79 7.78 2.96 44.18
C HIS A 79 6.77 2.10 44.95
N ARG A 80 6.26 1.01 44.36
CA ARG A 80 5.38 0.07 45.05
C ARG A 80 6.08 -0.59 46.23
N THR A 81 7.32 -1.02 46.04
CA THR A 81 8.13 -1.62 47.11
C THR A 81 8.36 -0.63 48.26
N GLU A 82 8.64 0.64 47.94
CA GLU A 82 8.76 1.72 48.93
C GLU A 82 7.44 1.98 49.67
N ALA A 83 6.32 2.04 48.95
CA ALA A 83 5.00 2.25 49.53
C ALA A 83 4.55 1.07 50.43
N GLU A 84 4.82 -0.17 50.03
CA GLU A 84 4.55 -1.37 50.86
C GLU A 84 5.35 -1.33 52.17
N LYS A 85 6.60 -0.86 52.13
CA LYS A 85 7.41 -0.65 53.33
C LYS A 85 6.82 0.44 54.23
N SER A 86 6.44 1.59 53.66
CA SER A 86 5.83 2.69 54.43
C SER A 86 4.47 2.30 55.03
N LEU A 87 3.68 1.45 54.36
CA LEU A 87 2.45 0.87 54.92
C LEU A 87 2.73 -0.06 56.10
N SER A 88 3.80 -0.85 56.04
CA SER A 88 4.25 -1.69 57.16
C SER A 88 4.66 -0.84 58.38
N ASP A 89 5.27 0.33 58.15
CA ASP A 89 5.61 1.28 59.21
C ASP A 89 4.35 1.89 59.86
N VAL A 90 3.30 2.16 59.06
CA VAL A 90 1.97 2.57 59.57
C VAL A 90 1.36 1.48 60.43
N MET A 91 1.35 0.23 59.97
CA MET A 91 0.83 -0.92 60.72
C MET A 91 1.52 -1.06 62.06
N THR A 92 2.86 -1.00 62.06
CA THR A 92 3.67 -1.14 63.28
C THR A 92 3.40 0.00 64.26
N SER A 93 3.29 1.23 63.76
CA SER A 93 2.99 2.42 64.57
C SER A 93 1.58 2.37 65.17
N GLN A 94 0.59 1.89 64.41
CA GLN A 94 -0.78 1.70 64.89
C GLN A 94 -0.85 0.63 65.97
N GLN A 95 -0.23 -0.54 65.76
CA GLN A 95 -0.17 -1.61 66.77
C GLN A 95 0.51 -1.16 68.07
N ALA A 96 1.54 -0.32 67.98
CA ALA A 96 2.20 0.25 69.16
C ALA A 96 1.29 1.22 69.92
N LEU A 97 0.46 2.01 69.21
CA LEU A 97 -0.51 2.92 69.81
C LEU A 97 -1.67 2.16 70.49
N ASP A 98 -2.17 1.10 69.86
CA ASP A 98 -3.27 0.28 70.38
C ASP A 98 -2.94 -0.44 71.69
N LYS A 99 -1.68 -0.88 71.83
CA LYS A 99 -1.16 -1.46 73.08
C LYS A 99 -1.19 -0.48 74.25
N ILE A 100 -1.09 0.83 74.00
CA ILE A 100 -1.06 1.89 75.02
C ILE A 100 -2.47 2.46 75.29
N SER A 101 -3.31 2.52 74.24
CA SER A 101 -4.65 3.11 74.33
C SER A 101 -5.66 2.22 75.05
N GLY A 102 -5.39 0.91 75.17
CA GLY A 102 -6.29 -0.07 75.79
C GLY A 102 -7.29 -0.67 74.80
N GLY A 103 -6.92 -0.73 73.51
CA GLY A 103 -7.69 -1.45 72.48
C GLY A 103 -8.80 -0.65 71.79
N GLY A 104 -8.65 0.67 71.69
CA GLY A 104 -9.74 1.55 71.25
C GLY A 104 -9.51 2.37 69.97
N THR A 105 -8.43 2.18 69.20
CA THR A 105 -8.04 3.17 68.19
C THR A 105 -7.69 2.62 66.79
N SER A 106 -8.71 2.72 65.93
CA SER A 106 -8.61 3.21 64.54
C SER A 106 -8.06 2.26 63.47
N GLY A 107 -8.94 1.70 62.63
CA GLY A 107 -8.63 0.92 61.42
C GLY A 107 -7.98 1.72 60.28
N VAL A 108 -7.05 2.62 60.60
CA VAL A 108 -6.38 3.52 59.64
C VAL A 108 -5.53 2.72 58.66
N TYR A 109 -4.77 1.74 59.15
CA TYR A 109 -3.98 0.85 58.31
C TYR A 109 -4.87 0.09 57.33
N ASP A 110 -6.01 -0.43 57.77
CA ASP A 110 -6.91 -1.21 56.91
C ASP A 110 -7.49 -0.34 55.78
N GLU A 111 -7.91 0.89 56.10
CA GLU A 111 -8.36 1.86 55.09
C GLU A 111 -7.24 2.26 54.14
N LEU A 112 -6.05 2.57 54.66
CA LEU A 112 -4.90 2.99 53.85
C LEU A 112 -4.37 1.84 52.98
N SER A 113 -4.38 0.61 53.49
CA SER A 113 -4.02 -0.61 52.76
C SER A 113 -5.01 -0.89 51.63
N LYS A 114 -6.31 -0.67 51.86
CA LYS A 114 -7.32 -0.78 50.82
C LYS A 114 -7.08 0.24 49.69
N ILE A 115 -6.87 1.51 50.05
CA ILE A 115 -6.55 2.57 49.08
C ILE A 115 -5.26 2.24 48.31
N ALA A 116 -4.24 1.74 49.01
CA ALA A 116 -3.00 1.32 48.39
C ALA A 116 -3.20 0.18 47.38
N SER A 117 -3.99 -0.83 47.72
CA SER A 117 -4.32 -1.94 46.81
C SER A 117 -5.01 -1.44 45.55
N GLU A 118 -6.03 -0.58 45.70
CA GLU A 118 -6.75 0.03 44.57
C GLU A 118 -5.82 0.87 43.69
N LEU A 119 -4.91 1.66 44.29
CA LEU A 119 -3.91 2.45 43.57
C LEU A 119 -2.90 1.57 42.83
N PHE A 120 -2.44 0.47 43.45
CA PHE A 120 -1.49 -0.45 42.84
C PHE A 120 -2.10 -1.15 41.63
N GLU A 121 -3.35 -1.59 41.74
CA GLU A 121 -4.10 -2.23 40.66
C GLU A 121 -4.35 -1.23 39.52
N THR A 122 -4.95 -0.08 39.84
CA THR A 122 -5.28 0.97 38.85
C THR A 122 -4.04 1.46 38.09
N THR A 123 -2.91 1.65 38.78
CA THR A 123 -1.68 2.12 38.13
C THR A 123 -1.07 1.03 37.24
N ALA A 124 -1.10 -0.23 37.68
CA ALA A 124 -0.62 -1.35 36.86
C ALA A 124 -1.47 -1.52 35.59
N GLU A 125 -2.79 -1.42 35.72
CA GLU A 125 -3.71 -1.45 34.58
C GLU A 125 -3.46 -0.29 33.61
N ARG A 126 -3.29 0.94 34.13
CA ARG A 126 -2.95 2.11 33.31
C ARG A 126 -1.68 1.87 32.49
N LEU A 127 -0.60 1.45 33.15
CA LEU A 127 0.68 1.21 32.47
C LEU A 127 0.60 0.08 31.44
N SER A 128 -0.15 -0.98 31.72
CA SER A 128 -0.39 -2.07 30.77
C SER A 128 -1.20 -1.63 29.55
N ALA A 129 -2.22 -0.80 29.76
CA ALA A 129 -3.02 -0.22 28.69
C ALA A 129 -2.20 0.73 27.81
N GLU A 130 -1.33 1.57 28.41
CA GLU A 130 -0.43 2.47 27.69
C GLU A 130 0.58 1.71 26.81
N ASP A 131 1.19 0.64 27.33
CA ASP A 131 2.13 -0.19 26.55
C ASP A 131 1.43 -0.92 25.40
N SER A 132 0.23 -1.47 25.67
CA SER A 132 -0.62 -2.10 24.65
C SER A 132 -1.03 -1.11 23.55
N ALA A 133 -1.42 0.11 23.94
CA ALA A 133 -1.78 1.18 23.00
C ALA A 133 -0.57 1.63 22.17
N SER A 134 0.60 1.78 22.79
CA SER A 134 1.86 2.12 22.10
C SER A 134 2.24 1.05 21.06
N SER A 135 2.16 -0.23 21.44
CA SER A 135 2.43 -1.37 20.56
C SER A 135 1.42 -1.49 19.42
N ALA A 136 0.13 -1.27 19.70
CA ALA A 136 -0.92 -1.21 18.69
C ALA A 136 -0.67 -0.06 17.70
N ASN A 137 -0.30 1.13 18.19
CA ASN A 137 -0.02 2.29 17.35
C ASN A 137 1.18 2.06 16.42
N LYS A 138 2.26 1.44 16.92
CA LYS A 138 3.39 1.02 16.09
C LYS A 138 2.95 0.06 14.98
N THR A 139 2.13 -0.93 15.32
CA THR A 139 1.62 -1.92 14.36
C THR A 139 0.73 -1.27 13.31
N ILE A 140 -0.18 -0.37 13.72
CA ILE A 140 -1.05 0.39 12.81
C ILE A 140 -0.20 1.24 11.86
N THR A 141 0.78 1.97 12.38
CA THR A 141 1.68 2.81 11.58
C THR A 141 2.45 1.98 10.54
N GLN A 142 2.96 0.82 10.94
CA GLN A 142 3.65 -0.09 10.02
C GLN A 142 2.70 -0.60 8.92
N LYS A 143 1.49 -1.05 9.28
CA LYS A 143 0.49 -1.50 8.30
C LYS A 143 0.05 -0.39 7.34
N LEU A 144 -0.08 0.85 7.82
CA LEU A 144 -0.37 2.01 6.98
C LEU A 144 0.76 2.27 5.99
N LYS A 145 2.02 2.20 6.43
CA LYS A 145 3.20 2.32 5.56
C LYS A 145 3.23 1.24 4.48
N ASP A 146 2.99 -0.02 4.85
CA ASP A 146 2.96 -1.13 3.90
C ASP A 146 1.81 -0.99 2.89
N THR A 147 0.65 -0.52 3.34
CA THR A 147 -0.51 -0.25 2.47
C THR A 147 -0.22 0.90 1.51
N ALA A 148 0.39 1.99 1.97
CA ALA A 148 0.80 3.11 1.13
C ALA A 148 1.80 2.67 0.04
N ASN A 149 2.77 1.81 0.39
CA ASN A 149 3.70 1.23 -0.57
C ASN A 149 2.98 0.37 -1.62
N LYS A 150 2.09 -0.52 -1.19
CA LYS A 150 1.27 -1.34 -2.10
C LYS A 150 0.41 -0.50 -3.05
N LEU A 151 -0.20 0.58 -2.55
CA LEU A 151 -0.96 1.51 -3.40
C LEU A 151 -0.05 2.20 -4.44
N ARG A 152 1.16 2.61 -4.03
CA ARG A 152 2.13 3.24 -4.94
C ARG A 152 2.56 2.28 -6.05
N ASP A 153 2.83 1.03 -5.70
CA ASP A 153 3.19 -0.02 -6.66
C ASP A 153 2.03 -0.33 -7.61
N LEU A 154 0.80 -0.44 -7.08
CA LEU A 154 -0.39 -0.65 -7.90
C LEU A 154 -0.60 0.50 -8.88
N ASN A 155 -0.46 1.75 -8.43
CA ASN A 155 -0.56 2.92 -9.29
C ASN A 155 0.52 2.94 -10.38
N SER A 156 1.76 2.53 -10.05
CA SER A 156 2.84 2.40 -11.03
C SER A 156 2.51 1.33 -12.08
N LYS A 157 2.01 0.17 -11.66
CA LYS A 157 1.57 -0.91 -12.58
C LYS A 157 0.41 -0.47 -13.48
N ILE A 158 -0.56 0.25 -12.93
CA ILE A 158 -1.68 0.80 -13.72
C ILE A 158 -1.17 1.77 -14.77
N LYS A 159 -0.29 2.71 -14.41
CA LYS A 159 0.32 3.64 -15.38
C LYS A 159 1.13 2.93 -16.44
N ALA A 160 1.93 1.94 -16.05
CA ALA A 160 2.72 1.14 -17.00
C ALA A 160 1.81 0.37 -17.97
N MET A 161 0.72 -0.23 -17.47
CA MET A 161 -0.28 -0.92 -18.29
C MET A 161 -1.00 0.04 -19.24
N GLN A 162 -1.42 1.21 -18.77
CA GLN A 162 -2.05 2.24 -19.61
C GLN A 162 -1.11 2.72 -20.72
N ASN A 163 0.15 3.01 -20.39
CA ASN A 163 1.16 3.42 -21.37
C ASN A 163 1.45 2.31 -22.38
N ASN A 164 1.57 1.06 -21.93
CA ASN A 164 1.83 -0.08 -22.80
C ASN A 164 0.66 -0.35 -23.76
N ARG A 165 -0.58 -0.30 -23.26
CA ARG A 165 -1.79 -0.42 -24.10
C ARG A 165 -1.84 0.66 -25.17
N SER A 166 -1.59 1.92 -24.79
CA SER A 166 -1.55 3.05 -25.74
C SER A 166 -0.44 2.91 -26.78
N ALA A 167 0.77 2.52 -26.36
CA ALA A 167 1.89 2.29 -27.27
C ALA A 167 1.61 1.14 -28.25
N THR A 168 1.12 0.00 -27.73
CA THR A 168 0.76 -1.17 -28.55
C THR A 168 -0.33 -0.83 -29.57
N PHE A 169 -1.36 -0.09 -29.15
CA PHE A 169 -2.40 0.38 -30.06
C PHE A 169 -1.84 1.29 -31.15
N THR A 170 -1.03 2.28 -30.78
CA THR A 170 -0.43 3.24 -31.74
C THR A 170 0.43 2.52 -32.76
N THR A 171 1.33 1.63 -32.32
CA THR A 171 2.17 0.83 -33.22
C THR A 171 1.35 -0.09 -34.13
N SER A 172 0.32 -0.77 -33.60
CA SER A 172 -0.54 -1.65 -34.41
C SER A 172 -1.40 -0.85 -35.40
N PHE A 173 -1.82 0.36 -35.02
CA PHE A 173 -2.57 1.29 -35.87
C PHE A 173 -1.72 1.79 -37.03
N GLU A 174 -0.50 2.26 -36.76
CA GLU A 174 0.47 2.65 -37.79
C GLU A 174 0.79 1.47 -38.72
N GLY A 175 1.05 0.29 -38.15
CA GLY A 175 1.28 -0.93 -38.92
C GLY A 175 0.10 -1.28 -39.84
N THR A 176 -1.14 -1.16 -39.35
CA THR A 176 -2.34 -1.41 -40.15
C THR A 176 -2.54 -0.41 -41.26
N LYS A 177 -2.24 0.88 -41.02
CA LYS A 177 -2.28 1.91 -42.06
C LYS A 177 -1.27 1.63 -43.17
N LEU A 178 -0.06 1.22 -42.82
CA LEU A 178 0.98 0.83 -43.78
C LEU A 178 0.55 -0.38 -44.60
N ILE A 179 0.15 -1.48 -43.94
CA ILE A 179 -0.30 -2.70 -44.62
C ILE A 179 -1.54 -2.43 -45.49
N SER A 180 -2.48 -1.60 -45.04
CA SER A 180 -3.66 -1.23 -45.83
C SER A 180 -3.29 -0.46 -47.10
N THR A 181 -2.26 0.38 -47.04
CA THR A 181 -1.78 1.12 -48.21
C THR A 181 -1.12 0.17 -49.20
N GLU A 182 -0.22 -0.70 -48.71
CA GLU A 182 0.43 -1.72 -49.54
C GLU A 182 -0.58 -2.68 -50.17
N LEU A 183 -1.56 -3.16 -49.40
CA LEU A 183 -2.63 -4.04 -49.91
C LEU A 183 -3.44 -3.36 -51.02
N ARG A 184 -3.74 -2.06 -50.88
CA ARG A 184 -4.42 -1.30 -51.93
C ARG A 184 -3.57 -1.20 -53.20
N ASP A 185 -2.27 -0.98 -53.05
CA ASP A 185 -1.35 -0.87 -54.18
C ASP A 185 -1.19 -2.22 -54.90
N ILE A 186 -1.13 -3.34 -54.16
CA ILE A 186 -1.11 -4.71 -54.69
C ILE A 186 -2.42 -5.03 -55.44
N GLU A 187 -3.59 -4.72 -54.86
CA GLU A 187 -4.88 -4.97 -55.51
C GLU A 187 -5.07 -4.11 -56.77
N SER A 188 -4.60 -2.86 -56.73
CA SER A 188 -4.55 -2.00 -57.91
C SER A 188 -3.65 -2.59 -59.00
N LEU A 189 -2.46 -3.08 -58.63
CA LEU A 189 -1.56 -3.76 -59.56
C LEU A 189 -2.18 -5.02 -60.15
N LYS A 190 -2.88 -5.82 -59.33
CA LYS A 190 -3.60 -7.02 -59.77
C LYS A 190 -4.62 -6.70 -60.87
N VAL A 191 -5.39 -5.63 -60.71
CA VAL A 191 -6.36 -5.18 -61.72
C VAL A 191 -5.64 -4.76 -63.00
N VAL A 192 -4.59 -3.94 -62.89
CA VAL A 192 -3.83 -3.47 -64.07
C VAL A 192 -3.18 -4.64 -64.82
N VAL A 193 -2.59 -5.62 -64.13
CA VAL A 193 -1.99 -6.80 -64.79
C VAL A 193 -3.05 -7.67 -65.48
N LYS A 194 -4.27 -7.79 -64.90
CA LYS A 194 -5.40 -8.43 -65.59
C LYS A 194 -5.82 -7.64 -66.84
N ASP A 195 -5.79 -6.32 -66.80
CA ASP A 195 -6.06 -5.49 -67.97
C ASP A 195 -5.00 -5.67 -69.06
N VAL A 196 -3.72 -5.86 -68.70
CA VAL A 196 -2.65 -6.23 -69.64
C VAL A 196 -2.97 -7.57 -70.31
N GLN A 197 -3.40 -8.57 -69.53
CA GLN A 197 -3.80 -9.87 -70.05
C GLN A 197 -4.98 -9.76 -71.03
N VAL A 198 -5.99 -8.94 -70.71
CA VAL A 198 -7.14 -8.70 -71.59
C VAL A 198 -6.70 -7.98 -72.87
N ALA A 199 -5.88 -6.93 -72.78
CA ALA A 199 -5.38 -6.20 -73.95
C ALA A 199 -4.51 -7.11 -74.85
N PHE A 200 -3.75 -8.02 -74.23
CA PHE A 200 -2.97 -9.02 -74.95
C PHE A 200 -3.86 -10.05 -75.67
N LEU A 201 -4.94 -10.53 -75.03
CA LEU A 201 -5.93 -11.39 -75.69
C LEU A 201 -6.65 -10.69 -76.85
N GLU A 202 -6.92 -9.39 -76.72
CA GLU A 202 -7.45 -8.56 -77.82
C GLU A 202 -6.47 -8.47 -78.98
N LEU A 203 -5.16 -8.33 -78.69
CA LEU A 203 -4.10 -8.34 -79.70
C LEU A 203 -4.08 -9.67 -80.47
N GLN A 204 -4.16 -10.81 -79.77
CA GLN A 204 -4.19 -12.14 -80.37
C GLN A 204 -5.42 -12.36 -81.26
N LYS A 205 -6.57 -11.79 -80.90
CA LYS A 205 -7.84 -11.94 -81.62
C LYS A 205 -8.04 -10.91 -82.73
N ALA A 206 -7.16 -9.93 -82.86
CA ALA A 206 -7.26 -8.87 -83.86
C ALA A 206 -7.16 -9.46 -85.28
N LYS A 207 -8.15 -9.19 -86.13
CA LYS A 207 -8.24 -9.74 -87.50
C LYS A 207 -7.76 -8.81 -88.60
N ASP A 208 -7.54 -7.53 -88.28
CA ASP A 208 -7.12 -6.52 -89.23
C ASP A 208 -6.04 -5.61 -88.60
N ARG A 209 -5.26 -4.96 -89.48
CA ARG A 209 -4.12 -4.11 -89.07
C ARG A 209 -4.51 -2.99 -88.10
N LYS A 210 -5.72 -2.42 -88.22
CA LYS A 210 -6.19 -1.34 -87.35
C LYS A 210 -6.46 -1.89 -85.95
N ALA A 211 -7.10 -3.06 -85.84
CA ALA A 211 -7.34 -3.74 -84.57
C ALA A 211 -6.03 -4.09 -83.84
N VAL A 212 -4.98 -4.53 -84.56
CA VAL A 212 -3.66 -4.79 -83.95
C VAL A 212 -3.05 -3.53 -83.35
N ILE A 213 -3.09 -2.42 -84.09
CA ILE A 213 -2.54 -1.13 -83.63
C ILE A 213 -3.28 -0.64 -82.38
N ILE A 214 -4.61 -0.76 -82.36
CA ILE A 214 -5.43 -0.34 -81.21
C ILE A 214 -5.12 -1.21 -79.98
N ALA A 215 -5.12 -2.54 -80.14
CA ALA A 215 -4.84 -3.47 -79.04
C ALA A 215 -3.42 -3.28 -78.47
N ARG A 216 -2.42 -3.07 -79.34
CA ARG A 216 -1.05 -2.72 -78.93
C ARG A 216 -1.02 -1.41 -78.14
N GLY A 217 -1.69 -0.37 -78.63
CA GLY A 217 -1.77 0.92 -77.95
C GLY A 217 -2.38 0.80 -76.55
N LYS A 218 -3.46 0.02 -76.43
CA LYS A 218 -4.11 -0.28 -75.15
C LYS A 218 -3.16 -1.03 -74.20
N ALA A 219 -2.52 -2.11 -74.67
CA ALA A 219 -1.57 -2.88 -73.87
C ALA A 219 -0.40 -2.03 -73.38
N ASN A 220 0.23 -1.23 -74.24
CA ASN A 220 1.33 -0.34 -73.85
C ASN A 220 0.89 0.72 -72.82
N SER A 221 -0.33 1.25 -72.96
CA SER A 221 -0.89 2.19 -71.98
C SER A 221 -1.11 1.53 -70.62
N THR A 222 -1.66 0.32 -70.59
CA THR A 222 -1.88 -0.44 -69.34
C THR A 222 -0.57 -0.89 -68.70
N ILE A 223 0.43 -1.30 -69.48
CA ILE A 223 1.78 -1.61 -68.97
C ILE A 223 2.43 -0.36 -68.38
N SER A 224 2.31 0.79 -69.05
CA SER A 224 2.82 2.06 -68.51
C SER A 224 2.17 2.40 -67.18
N GLN A 225 0.86 2.15 -67.03
CA GLN A 225 0.16 2.30 -65.75
C GLN A 225 0.68 1.31 -64.68
N ALA A 226 0.96 0.06 -65.05
CA ALA A 226 1.53 -0.93 -64.14
C ALA A 226 2.88 -0.45 -63.59
N LEU A 227 3.77 0.04 -64.45
CA LEU A 227 5.11 0.54 -64.11
C LEU A 227 5.11 1.77 -63.19
N LEU A 228 3.98 2.49 -63.08
CA LEU A 228 3.80 3.59 -62.15
C LEU A 228 3.39 3.13 -60.74
N ASN A 229 2.93 1.89 -60.57
CA ASN A 229 2.50 1.36 -59.27
C ASN A 229 3.67 1.29 -58.27
N GLU A 230 3.44 1.76 -57.04
CA GLU A 230 4.50 1.83 -56.02
C GLU A 230 4.97 0.45 -55.56
N HIS A 231 4.07 -0.54 -55.49
CA HIS A 231 4.42 -1.90 -55.10
C HIS A 231 5.35 -2.55 -56.12
N LEU A 232 5.02 -2.41 -57.42
CA LEU A 232 5.83 -2.93 -58.51
C LEU A 232 7.24 -2.32 -58.54
N ARG A 233 7.43 -1.09 -58.06
CA ARG A 233 8.76 -0.46 -57.98
C ARG A 233 9.63 -1.04 -56.87
N LYS A 234 9.02 -1.60 -55.83
CA LYS A 234 9.71 -2.24 -54.71
C LYS A 234 10.05 -3.70 -55.02
N ASP A 235 9.15 -4.42 -55.69
CA ASP A 235 9.36 -5.80 -56.10
C ASP A 235 10.17 -5.88 -57.41
N LYS A 236 11.48 -6.13 -57.29
CA LYS A 236 12.39 -6.22 -58.44
C LYS A 236 12.05 -7.37 -59.39
N THR A 237 11.58 -8.50 -58.86
CA THR A 237 11.23 -9.68 -59.64
C THR A 237 10.02 -9.38 -60.52
N LEU A 238 8.94 -8.90 -59.92
CA LEU A 238 7.72 -8.56 -60.64
C LEU A 238 7.95 -7.39 -61.62
N ASN A 239 8.79 -6.41 -61.26
CA ASN A 239 9.17 -5.31 -62.16
C ASN A 239 9.83 -5.82 -63.44
N ASN A 240 10.76 -6.77 -63.30
CA ASN A 240 11.48 -7.36 -64.42
C ASN A 240 10.54 -8.16 -65.32
N ASP A 241 9.60 -8.91 -64.74
CA ASP A 241 8.61 -9.67 -65.49
C ASP A 241 7.69 -8.75 -66.31
N ILE A 242 7.21 -7.66 -65.73
CA ILE A 242 6.35 -6.68 -66.44
C ILE A 242 7.12 -5.98 -67.57
N LYS A 243 8.41 -5.65 -67.38
CA LYS A 243 9.26 -5.12 -68.45
C LYS A 243 9.55 -6.14 -69.54
N LEU A 244 9.72 -7.41 -69.17
CA LEU A 244 9.88 -8.49 -70.13
C LEU A 244 8.62 -8.66 -70.98
N ILE A 245 7.43 -8.57 -70.36
CA ILE A 245 6.14 -8.57 -71.04
C ILE A 245 6.04 -7.36 -71.99
N GLU A 246 6.45 -6.17 -71.59
CA GLU A 246 6.49 -4.97 -72.45
C GLU A 246 7.29 -5.21 -73.73
N GLY A 247 8.52 -5.71 -73.60
CA GLY A 247 9.39 -6.00 -74.74
C GLY A 247 8.79 -7.06 -75.67
N LYS A 248 8.31 -8.17 -75.09
CA LYS A 248 7.70 -9.26 -75.85
C LYS A 248 6.39 -8.84 -76.51
N LEU A 249 5.59 -7.97 -75.90
CA LEU A 249 4.32 -7.53 -76.47
C LEU A 249 4.52 -6.67 -77.72
N GLU A 250 5.58 -5.86 -77.76
CA GLU A 250 5.97 -5.12 -78.97
C GLU A 250 6.43 -6.07 -80.09
N GLU A 251 7.15 -7.15 -79.75
CA GLU A 251 7.50 -8.21 -80.69
C GLU A 251 6.28 -9.00 -81.18
N ALA A 252 5.35 -9.34 -80.29
CA ALA A 252 4.09 -10.00 -80.61
C ALA A 252 3.27 -9.20 -81.63
N ALA A 253 3.14 -7.89 -81.39
CA ALA A 253 2.40 -7.01 -82.29
C ALA A 253 3.05 -6.91 -83.68
N LYS A 254 4.39 -6.91 -83.77
CA LYS A 254 5.11 -6.93 -85.06
C LYS A 254 4.88 -8.24 -85.80
N HIS A 255 4.99 -9.38 -85.12
CA HIS A 255 4.73 -10.69 -85.73
C HIS A 255 3.28 -10.84 -86.19
N HIS A 256 2.31 -10.37 -85.41
CA HIS A 256 0.90 -10.42 -85.79
C HIS A 256 0.59 -9.54 -87.01
N LEU A 257 1.21 -8.37 -87.11
CA LEU A 257 1.13 -7.52 -88.32
C LEU A 257 1.74 -8.19 -89.56
N SER A 258 2.89 -8.84 -89.41
CA SER A 258 3.53 -9.58 -90.50
C SER A 258 2.66 -10.74 -90.96
N LEU A 259 2.04 -11.48 -90.03
CA LEU A 259 1.18 -12.62 -90.32
C LEU A 259 -0.11 -12.22 -91.07
N LEU A 260 -0.66 -11.04 -90.77
CA LEU A 260 -1.79 -10.46 -91.51
C LEU A 260 -1.40 -9.99 -92.92
N SER A 261 -0.12 -9.68 -93.16
CA SER A 261 0.38 -9.19 -94.45
C SER A 261 0.86 -10.32 -95.36
N GLN A 262 1.52 -11.33 -94.79
CA GLN A 262 2.06 -12.51 -95.46
C GLN A 262 1.96 -13.72 -94.51
N PRO A 263 0.95 -14.60 -94.67
CA PRO A 263 0.82 -15.78 -93.83
C PRO A 263 1.89 -16.81 -94.21
N ASP A 264 2.84 -17.05 -93.31
CA ASP A 264 3.83 -18.13 -93.41
C ASP A 264 3.82 -18.99 -92.12
N ASP A 265 4.08 -20.29 -92.25
CA ASP A 265 4.05 -21.24 -91.12
C ASP A 265 5.16 -21.01 -90.07
N VAL A 266 6.30 -20.44 -90.45
CA VAL A 266 7.42 -20.08 -89.56
C VAL A 266 7.07 -18.88 -88.68
N THR A 267 6.51 -17.82 -89.26
CA THR A 267 6.04 -16.62 -88.53
C THR A 267 4.87 -16.97 -87.63
N LYS A 268 4.02 -17.92 -88.05
CA LYS A 268 2.93 -18.46 -87.22
C LYS A 268 3.44 -19.19 -85.99
N ASN A 269 4.33 -20.17 -86.16
CA ASN A 269 4.89 -20.92 -85.03
C ASN A 269 5.63 -19.99 -84.06
N ARG A 270 6.41 -19.03 -84.57
CA ARG A 270 7.13 -18.07 -83.73
C ARG A 270 6.20 -17.12 -82.97
N SER A 271 5.08 -16.72 -83.57
CA SER A 271 4.04 -15.94 -82.89
C SER A 271 3.33 -16.76 -81.81
N GLU A 272 3.06 -18.05 -82.05
CA GLU A 272 2.45 -18.96 -81.07
C GLU A 272 3.37 -19.20 -79.86
N ASP A 273 4.66 -19.44 -80.08
CA ASP A 273 5.65 -19.60 -79.02
C ASP A 273 5.77 -18.34 -78.14
N LEU A 274 5.86 -17.18 -78.77
CA LEU A 274 5.94 -15.89 -78.08
C LEU A 274 4.64 -15.57 -77.33
N ASN A 275 3.49 -15.96 -77.90
CA ASN A 275 2.20 -15.85 -77.23
C ASN A 275 2.11 -16.72 -75.97
N LYS A 276 2.64 -17.94 -76.04
CA LYS A 276 2.71 -18.85 -74.90
C LYS A 276 3.62 -18.28 -73.80
N GLU A 277 4.79 -17.77 -74.17
CA GLU A 277 5.75 -17.20 -73.22
C GLU A 277 5.20 -15.95 -72.49
N ILE A 278 4.51 -15.04 -73.21
CA ILE A 278 3.84 -13.89 -72.60
C ILE A 278 2.74 -14.36 -71.63
N ASN A 279 1.93 -15.34 -72.04
CA ASN A 279 0.85 -15.88 -71.21
C ASN A 279 1.39 -16.56 -69.95
N GLU A 280 2.47 -17.34 -70.05
CA GLU A 280 3.14 -17.95 -68.90
C GLU A 280 3.70 -16.90 -67.94
N THR A 281 4.38 -15.88 -68.48
CA THR A 281 4.93 -14.77 -67.67
C THR A 281 3.82 -14.01 -66.95
N LEU A 282 2.75 -13.63 -67.66
CA LEU A 282 1.58 -12.96 -67.07
C LEU A 282 0.90 -13.81 -65.99
N THR A 283 0.75 -15.12 -66.23
CA THR A 283 0.13 -16.03 -65.27
C THR A 283 0.98 -16.16 -64.00
N ASN A 284 2.29 -16.28 -64.14
CA ASN A 284 3.23 -16.32 -63.02
C ASN A 284 3.21 -15.01 -62.22
N SER A 285 3.24 -13.86 -62.90
CA SER A 285 3.14 -12.54 -62.25
C SER A 285 1.82 -12.37 -61.50
N LEU A 286 0.69 -12.81 -62.08
CA LEU A 286 -0.62 -12.78 -61.40
C LEU A 286 -0.67 -13.68 -60.17
N LEU A 287 -0.10 -14.88 -60.26
CA LEU A 287 -0.03 -15.82 -59.13
C LEU A 287 0.82 -15.26 -58.00
N HIS A 288 1.96 -14.65 -58.32
CA HIS A 288 2.82 -13.97 -57.36
C HIS A 288 2.07 -12.83 -56.63
N ILE A 289 1.40 -11.95 -57.39
CA ILE A 289 0.56 -10.88 -56.83
C ILE A 289 -0.54 -11.45 -55.93
N GLU A 290 -1.18 -12.55 -56.31
CA GLU A 290 -2.24 -13.19 -55.52
C GLU A 290 -1.71 -13.77 -54.21
N GLN A 291 -0.54 -14.41 -54.22
CA GLN A 291 0.13 -14.89 -53.02
C GLN A 291 0.51 -13.73 -52.07
N GLU A 292 1.03 -12.63 -52.63
CA GLU A 292 1.33 -11.43 -51.84
C GLU A 292 0.06 -10.79 -51.26
N THR A 293 -1.02 -10.74 -52.03
CA THR A 293 -2.34 -10.24 -51.57
C THR A 293 -2.82 -11.02 -50.36
N LEU A 294 -2.77 -12.36 -50.41
CA LEU A 294 -3.17 -13.23 -49.30
C LEU A 294 -2.31 -12.97 -48.06
N THR A 295 -0.99 -12.92 -48.24
CA THR A 295 -0.03 -12.67 -47.16
C THR A 295 -0.30 -11.31 -46.48
N HIS A 296 -0.56 -10.25 -47.26
CA HIS A 296 -0.85 -8.93 -46.70
C HIS A 296 -2.23 -8.85 -46.05
N ARG A 297 -3.25 -9.56 -46.56
CA ARG A 297 -4.55 -9.68 -45.89
C ARG A 297 -4.44 -10.38 -44.53
N GLU A 298 -3.64 -11.44 -44.44
CA GLU A 298 -3.38 -12.12 -43.16
C GLU A 298 -2.69 -11.19 -42.17
N LYS A 299 -1.62 -10.50 -42.58
CA LYS A 299 -0.94 -9.51 -41.75
C LYS A 299 -1.89 -8.39 -41.29
N TYR A 300 -2.72 -7.88 -42.20
CA TYR A 300 -3.74 -6.87 -41.88
C TYR A 300 -4.72 -7.37 -40.82
N GLY A 301 -5.22 -8.61 -40.97
CA GLY A 301 -6.11 -9.23 -40.00
C GLY A 301 -5.46 -9.42 -38.63
N LEU A 302 -4.18 -9.81 -38.59
CA LEU A 302 -3.41 -9.94 -37.35
C LEU A 302 -3.21 -8.60 -36.64
N GLU A 303 -2.82 -7.55 -37.36
CA GLU A 303 -2.63 -6.21 -36.78
C GLU A 303 -3.96 -5.59 -36.32
N THR A 304 -5.05 -5.83 -37.05
CA THR A 304 -6.40 -5.40 -36.64
C THR A 304 -6.83 -6.08 -35.35
N ARG A 305 -6.54 -7.39 -35.18
CA ARG A 305 -6.79 -8.11 -33.92
C ARG A 305 -5.93 -7.57 -32.77
N LYS A 306 -4.66 -7.25 -33.01
CA LYS A 306 -3.80 -6.62 -31.99
C LYS A 306 -4.35 -5.28 -31.52
N GLN A 307 -4.92 -4.47 -32.42
CA GLN A 307 -5.60 -3.23 -32.03
C GLN A 307 -6.83 -3.50 -31.15
N GLY A 308 -7.67 -4.46 -31.52
CA GLY A 308 -8.87 -4.82 -30.73
C GLY A 308 -8.49 -5.28 -29.32
N ASN A 309 -7.48 -6.14 -29.23
CA ASN A 309 -7.01 -6.69 -27.96
C ASN A 309 -6.20 -5.69 -27.11
N ALA A 310 -5.82 -4.52 -27.65
CA ALA A 310 -5.05 -3.52 -26.90
C ALA A 310 -5.85 -2.90 -25.74
N PHE A 311 -7.18 -3.04 -25.75
CA PHE A 311 -8.07 -2.45 -24.75
C PHE A 311 -8.81 -3.47 -23.87
N GLU A 312 -8.72 -4.76 -24.18
CA GLU A 312 -9.17 -5.86 -23.32
C GLU A 312 -8.17 -6.09 -22.17
#